data_AF-A0A6I3Q5U7-F1
#
_entry.id   AF-A0A6I3Q5U7-F1
#
_cell.length_a   1.000
_cell.length_b   1.000
_cell.length_c   1.000
_cell.angle_alpha   90.00
_cell.angle_beta   90.00
_cell.angle_gamma   90.00
#
_symmetry.space_group_name_H-M   'P 1'
#
loop_
_entity.id
_entity.type
_entity.pdbx_description
1 polymer ?
#
loop_
_entity_poly.entity_id
_entity_poly.type
_entity_poly.pdbx_seq_one_letter_code
_entity_poly.pdbx_strand_id
1 'polypeptide(L)' 'MPATEVIKTNQSERLPKTAVESLARALLPQMRAYFASDEGQAALKQWRAEREQQG' A
#
# COMPACT_ATOMS: atom_id res chain seq x y z
N MET A 1 -37.81 -3.69 6.35
CA MET A 1 -37.14 -3.32 5.08
C MET A 1 -35.73 -3.89 5.15
N PRO A 2 -35.28 -4.78 4.25
CA PRO A 2 -33.92 -5.30 4.32
C PRO A 2 -32.94 -4.25 3.78
N ALA A 3 -31.91 -3.94 4.56
CA ALA A 3 -30.81 -3.07 4.18
C ALA A 3 -30.08 -3.68 2.97
N THR A 4 -30.06 -2.96 1.86
CA THR A 4 -29.36 -3.38 0.64
C THR A 4 -27.86 -3.41 0.92
N GLU A 5 -27.32 -4.61 1.09
CA GLU A 5 -25.89 -4.86 1.16
C GLU A 5 -25.30 -4.60 -0.24
N VAL A 6 -24.66 -3.44 -0.41
CA VAL A 6 -23.95 -3.10 -1.65
C VAL A 6 -22.69 -3.94 -1.69
N ILE A 7 -22.79 -5.15 -2.24
CA ILE A 7 -21.62 -5.92 -2.65
C ILE A 7 -20.94 -5.11 -3.76
N LYS A 8 -19.92 -4.33 -3.40
CA LYS A 8 -19.02 -3.69 -4.36
C LYS A 8 -18.23 -4.80 -5.05
N THR A 9 -18.82 -5.38 -6.08
CA THR A 9 -18.07 -6.20 -7.03
C THR A 9 -16.98 -5.31 -7.59
N ASN A 10 -15.72 -5.69 -7.37
CA ASN A 10 -14.57 -4.98 -7.89
C ASN A 10 -14.53 -5.23 -9.40
N GLN A 11 -15.35 -4.48 -10.14
CA GLN A 11 -15.37 -4.45 -11.61
C GLN A 11 -14.15 -3.68 -12.12
N SER A 12 -12.95 -4.05 -11.67
CA SER A 12 -11.72 -3.43 -12.16
C SER A 12 -11.44 -3.98 -13.55
N GLU A 13 -11.82 -3.22 -14.56
CA GLU A 13 -11.17 -3.30 -15.86
C GLU A 13 -9.66 -3.20 -15.61
N ARG A 14 -8.89 -4.15 -16.18
CA ARG A 14 -7.47 -4.27 -15.87
C ARG A 14 -6.79 -2.96 -16.27
N LEU A 15 -6.21 -2.26 -15.28
CA LEU A 15 -5.51 -0.99 -15.52
C LEU A 15 -4.51 -1.15 -16.66
N PRO A 16 -4.45 -0.19 -17.60
CA PRO A 16 -3.43 -0.20 -18.64
C PRO A 16 -2.04 -0.26 -18.01
N LYS A 17 -1.15 -1.08 -18.60
CA LYS A 17 0.23 -1.23 -18.12
C LYS A 17 0.94 0.11 -18.02
N THR A 18 0.71 0.99 -18.97
CA THR A 18 1.26 2.36 -19.01
C THR A 18 0.82 3.20 -17.80
N ALA A 19 -0.41 3.01 -17.31
CA ALA A 19 -0.90 3.71 -16.13
C ALA A 19 -0.17 3.21 -14.86
N VAL A 20 -0.01 1.90 -14.74
CA VAL A 20 0.74 1.28 -13.64
C VAL A 20 2.20 1.73 -13.64
N GLU A 21 2.85 1.72 -14.81
CA GLU A 21 4.23 2.16 -14.99
C GLU A 21 4.41 3.65 -14.68
N SER A 22 3.45 4.49 -15.07
CA SER A 22 3.48 5.93 -14.79
C SER A 22 3.36 6.19 -13.30
N LEU A 23 2.44 5.50 -12.62
CA LEU A 23 2.30 5.58 -11.16
C LEU A 23 3.56 5.10 -10.45
N ALA A 24 4.12 3.96 -10.87
CA ALA A 24 5.35 3.43 -10.30
C ALA A 24 6.50 4.45 -10.47
N ARG A 25 6.68 5.03 -11.67
CA ARG A 25 7.72 6.03 -11.91
C ARG A 25 7.56 7.27 -11.02
N ALA A 26 6.32 7.72 -10.78
CA ALA A 26 6.05 8.88 -9.94
C ALA A 26 6.26 8.61 -8.43
N LEU A 27 5.88 7.42 -7.97
CA LEU A 27 5.82 7.11 -6.53
C LEU A 27 7.09 6.41 -6.01
N LEU A 28 7.75 5.58 -6.82
CA LEU A 28 8.94 4.83 -6.38
C LEU A 28 10.06 5.71 -5.82
N PRO A 29 10.38 6.89 -6.38
CA PRO A 29 11.41 7.76 -5.79
C PRO A 29 11.02 8.26 -4.40
N GLN A 30 9.75 8.63 -4.22
CA GLN A 30 9.22 9.13 -2.94
C GLN A 30 9.20 8.03 -1.88
N MET A 31 8.74 6.82 -2.26
CA MET A 31 8.79 5.66 -1.39
C MET A 31 10.21 5.32 -0.97
N ARG A 32 11.17 5.29 -1.92
CA ARG A 32 12.57 5.04 -1.61
C ARG A 32 13.16 6.07 -0.66
N ALA A 33 12.83 7.35 -0.85
CA ALA A 33 13.27 8.42 0.05
C ALA A 33 12.69 8.24 1.45
N TYR A 34 11.39 7.93 1.56
CA TYR A 34 10.75 7.66 2.85
C TYR A 34 11.39 6.46 3.57
N PHE A 35 11.60 5.34 2.89
CA PHE A 35 12.23 4.17 3.51
C PHE A 35 13.70 4.39 3.90
N ALA A 36 14.40 5.34 3.27
CA ALA A 36 15.75 5.73 3.65
C ALA A 36 15.79 6.75 4.81
N SER A 37 14.66 7.40 5.11
CA SER A 37 14.57 8.37 6.21
C SER A 37 14.53 7.69 7.58
N ASP A 38 14.88 8.45 8.62
CA ASP A 38 14.82 7.98 10.01
C ASP A 38 13.41 7.55 10.41
N GLU A 39 12.39 8.28 9.95
CA GLU A 39 10.98 7.96 10.18
C GLU A 39 10.62 6.59 9.57
N GLY A 40 11.01 6.36 8.31
CA GLY A 40 10.75 5.09 7.64
C GLY A 40 11.46 3.90 8.30
N GLN A 41 12.70 4.10 8.76
CA GLN A 41 13.44 3.06 9.50
C GLN A 41 12.83 2.78 10.88
N ALA A 42 12.38 3.81 11.60
CA ALA A 42 11.71 3.67 12.88
C ALA A 42 10.38 2.90 12.75
N ALA A 43 9.55 3.26 11.75
CA ALA A 43 8.31 2.57 11.45
C ALA A 43 8.55 1.09 11.11
N LEU A 44 9.60 0.78 10.33
CA LEU A 44 9.97 -0.59 10.01
C LEU A 44 10.40 -1.39 11.24
N LYS A 45 11.19 -0.77 12.14
CA LYS A 45 11.62 -1.39 13.39
C LYS A 45 10.44 -1.72 14.30
N GLN A 46 9.48 -0.79 14.43
CA GLN A 46 8.26 -1.00 15.20
C GLN A 46 7.45 -2.17 14.63
N TRP A 47 7.22 -2.19 13.31
CA TRP A 47 6.48 -3.26 12.65
C TRP A 47 7.11 -4.65 12.89
N ARG A 48 8.45 -4.75 12.88
CA ARG A 48 9.15 -6.02 13.19
C ARG A 48 8.93 -6.45 14.64
N ALA A 49 9.05 -5.50 15.58
CA ALA A 49 8.86 -5.79 16.99
C ALA A 49 7.42 -6.25 17.30
N GLU A 50 6.41 -5.69 16.63
CA GLU A 50 5.01 -6.13 16.76
C GLU A 50 4.81 -7.55 16.24
N ARG A 51 5.50 -7.94 15.16
CA ARG A 51 5.42 -9.29 14.58
C ARG A 51 6.11 -10.35 15.42
N GLU A 52 7.24 -10.01 16.04
CA GLU A 52 7.94 -10.91 16.97
C GLU A 52 7.16 -11.14 18.27
N GLN A 53 6.30 -10.19 18.67
CA GLN A 53 5.42 -10.33 19.83
C GLN A 53 4.11 -11.09 19.54
N GLN A 54 3.76 -11.24 18.26
CA GLN A 54 2.57 -11.96 17.80
C GLN A 54 2.84 -13.41 17.39
N GLY A 55 4.12 -13.84 17.38
CA GLY A 55 4.54 -15.22 17.18
C GLY A 55 4.76 -15.94 18.50
#